data_AF-A0A8J2WJ11-F1
#
_entry.id   AF-A0A8J2WJ11-F1
#
_cell.length_a   1.000
_cell.length_b   1.000
_cell.length_c   1.000
_cell.angle_alpha   90.00
_cell.angle_beta   90.00
_cell.angle_gamma   90.00
#
_symmetry.space_group_name_H-M   'P 1'
#
loop_
_entity.id
_entity.type
_entity.pdbx_description
1 polymer ?
#
loop_
_entity_poly.entity_id
_entity_poly.type
_entity_poly.pdbx_seq_one_letter_code
_entity_poly.pdbx_strand_id
1 'polypeptide(L)'
;REFFSFGSRCVAVFVSCPHSRLFGDCLSTFWSSFLAIMPGFTNKPIIIDAREHLMGRLATIVAKAALNGHKVRVLRAEQMEISGTFFRNKLKFLSFLRKRCNVNPARGPFHHRAPSKIFKRAVRGMLPYKTWRGREALHRVRAFEGVPPRYQRVKKQIAPNALRVICLSPGRKYCRLGRLSHEVGWKYQDIVATLEAKRKIKASIAYGKKKIEQRNKGLAKKAVYTRIVRHQKLIQSMGHKYDKIINSEKLLSRYQKLKDVLFGRYLWATNTVSCGLLLTAGDIIQQRIEVFTNSSQSNGSIDMDRIGRMGTVGLVQGLPNHIWYTWLDRFLPGKSLITVGKKIVADQVICSPISSASFFVGAGMLEGCSMSEGWEEYKSKFLLVYITDCIVWPPSQLINFLLVPAVYRVLYVNVFTVAWNVFLSYAKHFDRLKLSENAELYPTSHKRKEL
;
A
#
# COMPACT_ATOMS: atom_id res chain seq x y z
N ARG A 1 6.94 -27.61 -22.40
CA ARG A 1 6.20 -27.67 -23.69
C ARG A 1 7.13 -27.83 -24.90
N GLU A 2 8.37 -27.31 -24.88
CA GLU A 2 9.36 -27.58 -25.96
C GLU A 2 9.98 -29.00 -25.90
N PHE A 3 10.00 -29.65 -24.74
CA PHE A 3 10.54 -31.01 -24.57
C PHE A 3 9.75 -32.11 -25.31
N PHE A 4 8.41 -32.00 -25.34
CA PHE A 4 7.56 -33.00 -26.00
C PHE A 4 7.43 -32.79 -27.52
N SER A 5 7.57 -31.54 -27.99
CA SER A 5 7.50 -31.23 -29.43
C SER A 5 8.75 -31.69 -30.20
N PHE A 6 9.90 -31.75 -29.53
CA PHE A 6 11.16 -32.22 -30.13
C PHE A 6 11.20 -33.75 -30.28
N GLY A 7 10.67 -34.49 -29.30
CA GLY A 7 10.62 -35.96 -29.33
C GLY A 7 9.84 -36.49 -30.55
N SER A 8 8.73 -35.86 -30.91
CA SER A 8 7.90 -36.29 -32.05
C SER A 8 8.54 -36.05 -33.41
N ARG A 9 9.47 -35.08 -33.54
CA ARG A 9 10.19 -34.84 -34.81
C ARG A 9 11.40 -35.75 -34.98
N CYS A 10 12.04 -36.20 -33.90
CA CYS A 10 13.20 -37.09 -33.98
C CYS A 10 12.82 -38.53 -34.35
N VAL A 11 11.65 -39.03 -33.90
CA VAL A 11 11.20 -40.38 -34.27
C VAL A 11 10.83 -40.47 -35.75
N ALA A 12 10.32 -39.38 -36.35
CA ALA A 12 9.96 -39.35 -37.76
C ALA A 12 11.18 -39.35 -38.72
N VAL A 13 12.37 -38.95 -38.26
CA VAL A 13 13.59 -38.93 -39.09
C VAL A 13 14.33 -40.27 -39.03
N PHE A 14 14.13 -41.06 -37.97
CA PHE A 14 14.82 -42.35 -37.79
C PHE A 14 14.29 -43.48 -38.68
N VAL A 15 13.08 -43.35 -39.23
CA VAL A 15 12.42 -44.44 -39.97
C VAL A 15 12.63 -44.37 -41.50
N SER A 16 13.22 -43.29 -42.04
CA SER A 16 13.15 -43.03 -43.50
C SER A 16 14.45 -42.62 -44.21
N CYS A 17 15.65 -42.97 -43.72
CA CYS A 17 16.87 -42.59 -44.44
C CYS A 17 17.99 -43.64 -44.41
N PRO A 18 18.25 -44.35 -45.53
CA PRO A 18 19.36 -45.27 -45.63
C PRO A 18 20.53 -44.55 -46.32
N HIS A 19 21.36 -43.76 -45.61
CA HIS A 19 22.68 -43.34 -46.13
C HIS A 19 23.62 -42.92 -44.98
N SER A 20 24.73 -43.65 -44.85
CA SER A 20 25.70 -43.64 -43.74
C SER A 20 26.56 -42.38 -43.60
N ARG A 21 26.41 -41.36 -44.45
CA ARG A 21 27.21 -40.11 -44.40
C ARG A 21 26.60 -38.97 -43.58
N LEU A 22 25.32 -39.03 -43.25
CA LEU A 22 24.65 -38.01 -42.40
C LEU A 22 24.76 -38.28 -40.90
N PHE A 23 25.26 -39.47 -40.50
CA PHE A 23 25.36 -39.85 -39.09
C PHE A 23 26.39 -38.99 -38.33
N GLY A 24 27.50 -38.59 -38.97
CA GLY A 24 28.54 -37.77 -38.34
C GLY A 24 28.12 -36.32 -38.08
N ASP A 25 27.40 -35.71 -39.04
CA ASP A 25 26.92 -34.33 -38.91
C ASP A 25 25.70 -34.21 -37.99
N CYS A 26 24.86 -35.25 -37.95
CA CYS A 26 23.74 -35.31 -37.02
C CYS A 26 24.22 -35.57 -35.57
N LEU A 27 25.27 -36.38 -35.37
CA LEU A 27 25.89 -36.55 -34.04
C LEU A 27 26.60 -35.28 -33.56
N SER A 28 27.29 -34.53 -34.44
CA SER A 28 27.97 -33.28 -34.04
C SER A 28 26.99 -32.17 -33.65
N THR A 29 25.87 -32.05 -34.38
CA THR A 29 24.79 -31.09 -34.08
C THR A 29 23.95 -31.51 -32.87
N PHE A 30 23.76 -32.83 -32.66
CA PHE A 30 23.13 -33.36 -31.47
C PHE A 30 24.00 -33.16 -30.23
N TRP A 31 25.31 -33.43 -30.30
CA TRP A 31 26.23 -33.24 -29.17
C TRP A 31 26.41 -31.76 -28.81
N SER A 32 26.48 -30.87 -29.80
CA SER A 32 26.55 -29.42 -29.56
C SER A 32 25.24 -28.84 -29.01
N SER A 33 24.08 -29.38 -29.38
CA SER A 33 22.80 -29.00 -28.79
C SER A 33 22.57 -29.60 -27.40
N PHE A 34 23.02 -30.83 -27.15
CA PHE A 34 22.90 -31.52 -25.87
C PHE A 34 23.87 -30.94 -24.82
N LEU A 35 25.11 -30.59 -25.22
CA LEU A 35 26.06 -29.84 -24.39
C LEU A 35 25.56 -28.42 -24.06
N ALA A 36 24.73 -27.82 -24.92
CA ALA A 36 24.11 -26.52 -24.64
C ALA A 36 22.98 -26.59 -23.59
N ILE A 37 22.48 -27.79 -23.29
CA ILE A 37 21.37 -28.04 -22.34
C ILE A 37 21.88 -28.62 -21.01
N MET A 38 23.20 -28.68 -20.78
CA MET A 38 23.70 -28.95 -19.43
C MET A 38 23.44 -27.72 -18.53
N PRO A 39 22.70 -27.86 -17.41
CA PRO A 39 22.49 -26.76 -16.47
C PRO A 39 23.83 -26.42 -15.81
N GLY A 40 24.47 -25.33 -16.25
CA GLY A 40 25.64 -24.79 -15.55
C GLY A 40 26.62 -23.99 -16.38
N PHE A 41 26.79 -24.25 -17.69
CA PHE A 41 27.84 -23.60 -18.48
C PHE A 41 27.28 -22.83 -19.68
N THR A 42 26.80 -21.61 -19.42
CA THR A 42 26.44 -20.72 -20.52
C THR A 42 27.69 -20.07 -21.12
N ASN A 43 27.81 -20.12 -22.45
CA ASN A 43 28.84 -19.38 -23.19
C ASN A 43 28.65 -17.85 -23.11
N LYS A 44 27.47 -17.41 -22.66
CA LYS A 44 27.10 -16.01 -22.48
C LYS A 44 27.87 -15.39 -21.30
N PRO A 45 28.50 -14.22 -21.48
CA PRO A 45 29.21 -13.60 -20.39
C PRO A 45 28.27 -13.10 -19.29
N ILE A 46 28.63 -13.37 -18.03
CA ILE A 46 28.02 -12.76 -16.85
C ILE A 46 28.49 -11.31 -16.80
N ILE A 47 27.55 -10.37 -16.93
CA ILE A 47 27.83 -8.94 -16.91
C ILE A 47 27.44 -8.39 -15.55
N ILE A 48 28.40 -7.87 -14.80
CA ILE A 48 28.23 -7.38 -13.43
C ILE A 48 28.40 -5.86 -13.41
N ASP A 49 27.47 -5.15 -12.77
CA ASP A 49 27.64 -3.74 -12.41
C ASP A 49 28.39 -3.66 -11.09
N ALA A 50 29.58 -3.07 -11.08
CA ALA A 50 30.45 -3.03 -9.91
C ALA A 50 30.18 -1.83 -8.98
N ARG A 51 29.22 -0.97 -9.30
CA ARG A 51 28.83 0.18 -8.46
C ARG A 51 28.50 -0.28 -7.03
N GLU A 52 29.08 0.38 -6.03
CA GLU A 52 28.80 0.15 -4.60
C GLU A 52 29.10 -1.29 -4.12
N HIS A 53 29.91 -2.04 -4.87
CA HIS A 53 30.41 -3.34 -4.44
C HIS A 53 31.74 -3.18 -3.69
N LEU A 54 31.92 -3.97 -2.62
CA LEU A 54 33.20 -4.13 -1.94
C LEU A 54 34.18 -4.90 -2.84
N MET A 55 35.29 -4.27 -3.19
CA MET A 55 36.24 -4.78 -4.19
C MET A 55 36.74 -6.19 -3.90
N GLY A 56 37.13 -6.47 -2.66
CA GLY A 56 37.62 -7.79 -2.27
C GLY A 56 36.54 -8.86 -2.35
N ARG A 57 35.34 -8.60 -1.81
CA ARG A 57 34.23 -9.57 -1.82
C ARG A 57 33.76 -9.88 -3.23
N LEU A 58 33.68 -8.87 -4.10
CA LEU A 58 33.34 -9.07 -5.49
C LEU A 58 34.42 -9.88 -6.22
N ALA A 59 35.70 -9.62 -5.97
CA ALA A 59 36.81 -10.33 -6.60
C ALA A 59 36.75 -11.84 -6.30
N THR A 60 36.39 -12.25 -5.08
CA THR A 60 36.27 -13.67 -4.69
C THR A 60 35.18 -14.38 -5.49
N ILE A 61 34.00 -13.75 -5.60
CA ILE A 61 32.88 -14.30 -6.38
C ILE A 61 33.27 -14.43 -7.86
N VAL A 62 33.92 -13.40 -8.41
CA VAL A 62 34.35 -13.38 -9.81
C VAL A 62 35.44 -14.43 -10.06
N ALA A 63 36.39 -14.61 -9.15
CA ALA A 63 37.44 -15.63 -9.26
C ALA A 63 36.85 -17.05 -9.29
N LYS A 64 35.90 -17.34 -8.40
CA LYS A 64 35.24 -18.66 -8.38
C LYS A 64 34.41 -18.89 -9.65
N ALA A 65 33.65 -17.89 -10.11
CA ALA A 65 32.90 -17.99 -11.36
C ALA A 65 33.83 -18.23 -12.57
N ALA A 66 34.99 -17.59 -12.60
CA ALA A 66 35.98 -17.77 -13.65
C ALA A 66 36.60 -19.18 -13.66
N LEU A 67 36.91 -19.73 -12.48
CA LEU A 67 37.40 -21.11 -12.33
C LEU A 67 36.37 -22.16 -12.74
N ASN A 68 35.08 -21.89 -12.48
CA ASN A 68 34.00 -22.77 -12.90
C ASN A 68 33.91 -22.83 -14.43
N GLY A 69 34.20 -21.76 -15.16
CA GLY A 69 34.04 -21.76 -16.64
C GLY A 69 33.44 -20.49 -17.20
N HIS A 70 32.87 -19.64 -16.35
CA HIS A 70 32.10 -18.50 -16.82
C HIS A 70 32.98 -17.37 -17.33
N LYS A 71 32.57 -16.78 -18.46
CA LYS A 71 33.11 -15.51 -18.95
C LYS A 71 32.49 -14.39 -18.11
N VAL A 72 33.31 -13.60 -17.40
CA VAL A 72 32.81 -12.51 -16.55
C VAL A 72 33.25 -11.16 -17.10
N ARG A 73 32.32 -10.20 -17.13
CA ARG A 73 32.52 -8.82 -17.55
C ARG A 73 32.09 -7.89 -16.43
N VAL A 74 33.06 -7.27 -15.77
CA VAL A 74 32.81 -6.31 -14.67
C VAL A 74 32.84 -4.90 -15.25
N LEU A 75 31.77 -4.16 -15.06
CA LEU A 75 31.59 -2.80 -15.59
C LEU A 75 31.62 -1.78 -14.44
N ARG A 76 31.93 -0.53 -14.77
CA ARG A 76 31.94 0.59 -13.81
C ARG A 76 32.88 0.35 -12.62
N ALA A 77 34.08 -0.16 -12.91
CA ALA A 77 35.10 -0.45 -11.90
C ALA A 77 35.48 0.77 -11.04
N GLU A 78 35.34 1.99 -11.57
CA GLU A 78 35.58 3.25 -10.85
C GLU A 78 34.60 3.51 -9.70
N GLN A 79 33.40 2.91 -9.75
CA GLN A 79 32.36 3.05 -8.72
C GLN A 79 32.41 1.95 -7.65
N MET A 80 33.43 1.08 -7.71
CA MET A 80 33.69 0.08 -6.68
C MET A 80 34.20 0.74 -5.40
N GLU A 81 34.05 0.03 -4.28
CA GLU A 81 34.36 0.58 -2.97
C GLU A 81 35.25 -0.35 -2.16
N ILE A 82 36.05 0.25 -1.28
CA ILE A 82 36.91 -0.44 -0.32
C ILE A 82 36.52 0.05 1.07
N SER A 83 36.40 -0.86 2.02
CA SER A 83 36.11 -0.48 3.41
C SER A 83 37.26 0.32 4.03
N GLY A 84 36.93 1.15 5.02
CA GLY A 84 37.88 2.03 5.67
C GLY A 84 38.00 3.40 5.00
N THR A 85 38.65 4.32 5.70
CA THR A 85 38.76 5.71 5.26
C THR A 85 39.55 5.84 3.95
N PHE A 86 39.28 6.92 3.23
CA PHE A 86 40.00 7.27 2.02
C PHE A 86 41.53 7.33 2.27
N PHE A 87 41.94 8.07 3.30
CA PHE A 87 43.34 8.28 3.66
C PHE A 87 44.07 6.97 3.98
N ARG A 88 43.48 6.09 4.79
CA ARG A 88 44.06 4.76 5.09
C ARG A 88 44.30 3.95 3.83
N ASN A 89 43.34 3.94 2.91
CA ASN A 89 43.46 3.19 1.66
C ASN A 89 44.49 3.82 0.71
N LYS A 90 44.61 5.16 0.70
CA LYS A 90 45.67 5.88 -0.02
C LYS A 90 47.05 5.49 0.50
N LEU A 91 47.28 5.53 1.81
CA LEU A 91 48.57 5.15 2.42
C LEU A 91 48.97 3.71 2.07
N LYS A 92 48.01 2.78 2.11
CA LYS A 92 48.25 1.39 1.69
C LYS A 92 48.69 1.30 0.23
N PHE A 93 48.04 2.06 -0.66
CA PHE A 93 48.40 2.07 -2.07
C PHE A 93 49.77 2.71 -2.30
N LEU A 94 50.08 3.82 -1.63
CA LEU A 94 51.39 4.49 -1.70
C LEU A 94 52.52 3.59 -1.19
N SER A 95 52.29 2.85 -0.10
CA SER A 95 53.24 1.82 0.37
C SER A 95 53.50 0.75 -0.69
N PHE A 96 52.45 0.32 -1.41
CA PHE A 96 52.60 -0.59 -2.54
C PHE A 96 53.43 0.02 -3.68
N LEU A 97 53.29 1.32 -3.97
CA LEU A 97 54.09 2.01 -5.00
C LEU A 97 55.59 2.05 -4.70
N ARG A 98 55.95 2.10 -3.42
CA ARG A 98 57.36 2.10 -2.99
C ARG A 98 58.05 0.77 -3.28
N LYS A 99 57.30 -0.33 -3.48
CA LYS A 99 57.87 -1.63 -3.81
C LYS A 99 58.36 -1.62 -5.26
N ARG A 100 59.68 -1.73 -5.46
CA ARG A 100 60.34 -1.83 -6.77
C ARG A 100 61.48 -2.85 -6.71
N CYS A 101 61.82 -3.46 -7.84
CA CYS A 101 63.09 -4.18 -7.93
C CYS A 101 64.22 -3.13 -7.91
N ASN A 102 65.19 -3.29 -7.01
CA ASN A 102 66.27 -2.31 -6.84
C ASN A 102 67.20 -2.27 -8.06
N VAL A 103 67.48 -3.43 -8.66
CA VAL A 103 68.40 -3.57 -9.81
C VAL A 103 67.79 -2.98 -11.08
N ASN A 104 66.61 -3.45 -11.47
CA ASN A 104 65.90 -2.93 -12.64
C ASN A 104 64.40 -2.79 -12.33
N PRO A 105 63.91 -1.55 -12.11
CA PRO A 105 62.50 -1.31 -11.81
C PRO A 105 61.53 -1.87 -12.85
N ALA A 106 61.93 -2.01 -14.11
CA ALA A 106 61.08 -2.54 -15.18
C ALA A 106 60.78 -4.04 -15.03
N ARG A 107 61.68 -4.81 -14.39
CA ARG A 107 61.46 -6.23 -14.04
C ARG A 107 60.63 -6.41 -12.76
N GLY A 108 60.40 -5.33 -12.02
CA GLY A 108 59.72 -5.33 -10.74
C GLY A 108 58.20 -5.48 -10.81
N PRO A 109 57.52 -5.29 -9.67
CA PRO A 109 56.07 -5.35 -9.62
C PRO A 109 55.43 -4.18 -10.40
N PHE A 110 54.58 -4.50 -11.38
CA PHE A 110 53.84 -3.47 -12.11
C PHE A 110 52.73 -2.83 -11.28
N HIS A 111 52.75 -1.51 -11.18
CA HIS A 111 51.76 -0.76 -10.41
C HIS A 111 50.68 -0.16 -11.32
N HIS A 112 49.60 -0.90 -11.53
CA HIS A 112 48.49 -0.40 -12.34
C HIS A 112 47.73 0.75 -11.64
N ARG A 113 47.40 1.80 -12.39
CA ARG A 113 46.66 2.97 -11.89
C ARG A 113 45.15 2.89 -12.16
N ALA A 114 44.75 2.25 -13.25
CA ALA A 114 43.37 2.21 -13.67
C ALA A 114 42.52 1.30 -12.75
N PRO A 115 41.31 1.72 -12.32
CA PRO A 115 40.43 0.92 -11.46
C PRO A 115 40.18 -0.50 -11.95
N SER A 116 39.98 -0.69 -13.27
CA SER A 116 39.74 -2.01 -13.84
C SER A 116 40.94 -2.95 -13.69
N LYS A 117 42.15 -2.41 -13.82
CA LYS A 117 43.40 -3.16 -13.71
C LYS A 117 43.75 -3.46 -12.25
N ILE A 118 43.44 -2.54 -11.33
CA ILE A 118 43.55 -2.79 -9.89
C ILE A 118 42.63 -3.95 -9.49
N PHE A 119 41.36 -3.91 -9.93
CA PHE A 119 40.42 -5.01 -9.69
C PHE A 119 40.90 -6.32 -10.34
N LYS A 120 41.38 -6.29 -11.59
CA LYS A 120 41.92 -7.49 -12.26
C LYS A 120 43.14 -8.07 -11.54
N ARG A 121 43.99 -7.23 -10.93
CA ARG A 121 45.11 -7.68 -10.08
C ARG A 121 44.61 -8.35 -8.80
N ALA A 122 43.54 -7.84 -8.18
CA ALA A 122 42.92 -8.47 -7.02
C ALA A 122 42.36 -9.86 -7.37
N VAL A 123 41.63 -9.99 -8.48
CA VAL A 123 41.12 -11.29 -8.98
C VAL A 123 42.29 -12.24 -9.29
N ARG A 124 43.36 -11.75 -9.95
CA ARG A 124 44.57 -12.55 -10.22
C ARG A 124 45.19 -13.10 -8.93
N GLY A 125 45.22 -12.32 -7.86
CA GLY A 125 45.73 -12.77 -6.56
C GLY A 125 44.92 -13.90 -5.90
N MET A 126 43.66 -14.08 -6.32
CA MET A 126 42.77 -15.14 -5.84
C MET A 126 42.75 -16.38 -6.75
N LEU A 127 43.52 -16.37 -7.85
CA LEU A 127 43.60 -17.45 -8.82
C LEU A 127 45.00 -18.06 -8.84
N PRO A 128 45.15 -19.38 -9.10
CA PRO A 128 46.44 -20.02 -9.32
C PRO A 128 47.02 -19.66 -10.70
N TYR A 129 47.23 -18.36 -10.95
CA TYR A 129 47.47 -17.77 -12.27
C TYR A 129 48.79 -18.20 -12.96
N LYS A 130 49.70 -18.87 -12.25
CA LYS A 130 50.92 -19.44 -12.84
C LYS A 130 50.61 -20.72 -13.64
N THR A 131 49.60 -21.48 -13.20
CA THR A 131 49.13 -22.69 -13.90
C THR A 131 48.38 -22.36 -15.18
N TRP A 132 48.32 -23.30 -16.13
CA TRP A 132 47.50 -23.17 -17.34
C TRP A 132 46.03 -22.88 -17.02
N ARG A 133 45.43 -23.68 -16.13
CA ARG A 133 44.03 -23.53 -15.69
C ARG A 133 43.75 -22.13 -15.12
N GLY A 134 44.65 -21.62 -14.28
CA GLY A 134 44.50 -20.29 -13.68
C GLY A 134 44.66 -19.16 -14.70
N ARG A 135 45.58 -19.30 -15.69
CA ARG A 135 45.71 -18.35 -16.80
C ARG A 135 44.41 -18.29 -17.60
N GLU A 136 43.88 -19.44 -18.00
CA GLU A 136 42.61 -19.54 -18.73
C GLU A 136 41.45 -18.87 -17.97
N ALA A 137 41.32 -19.15 -16.66
CA ALA A 137 40.33 -18.48 -15.82
C ALA A 137 40.51 -16.95 -15.82
N LEU A 138 41.74 -16.44 -15.74
CA LEU A 138 42.01 -15.00 -15.79
C LEU A 138 41.71 -14.39 -17.16
N HIS A 139 41.91 -15.13 -18.26
CA HIS A 139 41.54 -14.71 -19.62
C HIS A 139 40.03 -14.53 -19.80
N ARG A 140 39.22 -15.32 -19.08
CA ARG A 140 37.76 -15.21 -19.06
C ARG A 140 37.25 -13.93 -18.39
N VAL A 141 38.03 -13.31 -17.50
CA VAL A 141 37.65 -12.09 -16.76
C VAL A 141 38.12 -10.81 -17.47
N ARG A 142 37.18 -9.90 -17.73
CA ARG A 142 37.47 -8.54 -18.18
C ARG A 142 36.77 -7.52 -17.29
N ALA A 143 37.48 -6.46 -16.94
CA ALA A 143 36.96 -5.34 -16.18
C ALA A 143 37.09 -4.05 -17.02
N PHE A 144 36.13 -3.14 -16.88
CA PHE A 144 36.08 -1.88 -17.62
C PHE A 144 35.73 -0.72 -16.67
N GLU A 145 36.33 0.43 -16.92
CA GLU A 145 35.86 1.72 -16.43
C GLU A 145 34.64 2.18 -17.24
N GLY A 146 33.59 2.65 -16.57
CA GLY A 146 32.30 2.97 -17.19
C GLY A 146 31.66 1.77 -17.89
N VAL A 147 30.81 2.05 -18.88
CA VAL A 147 30.10 1.03 -19.68
C VAL A 147 30.39 1.21 -21.18
N PRO A 148 31.22 0.33 -21.78
CA PRO A 148 31.45 0.33 -23.22
C PRO A 148 30.15 0.12 -24.03
N PRO A 149 30.04 0.64 -25.27
CA PRO A 149 28.83 0.60 -26.10
C PRO A 149 28.17 -0.78 -26.19
N ARG A 150 28.97 -1.84 -26.36
CA ARG A 150 28.52 -3.24 -26.44
C ARG A 150 27.67 -3.69 -25.23
N TYR A 151 27.92 -3.14 -24.04
CA TYR A 151 27.26 -3.56 -22.80
C TYR A 151 26.20 -2.55 -22.30
N GLN A 152 25.92 -1.48 -23.06
CA GLN A 152 24.98 -0.45 -22.61
C GLN A 152 23.55 -0.96 -22.54
N ARG A 153 23.10 -1.71 -23.57
CA ARG A 153 21.74 -2.27 -23.69
C ARG A 153 21.52 -3.56 -22.89
N VAL A 154 22.60 -4.21 -22.44
CA VAL A 154 22.50 -5.47 -21.73
C VAL A 154 22.19 -5.24 -20.24
N LYS A 155 21.31 -6.08 -19.69
CA LYS A 155 21.01 -6.11 -18.25
C LYS A 155 22.27 -6.49 -17.49
N LYS A 156 22.61 -5.68 -16.49
CA LYS A 156 23.77 -5.88 -15.63
C LYS A 156 23.27 -6.52 -14.35
N GLN A 157 23.98 -7.55 -13.90
CA GLN A 157 23.68 -8.28 -12.67
C GLN A 157 24.44 -7.63 -11.50
N ILE A 158 23.97 -7.90 -10.29
CA ILE A 158 24.52 -7.41 -9.03
C ILE A 158 24.81 -8.62 -8.17
N ALA A 159 25.93 -8.61 -7.44
CA ALA A 159 26.27 -9.66 -6.49
C ALA A 159 25.89 -9.19 -5.07
N PRO A 160 24.74 -9.62 -4.51
CA PRO A 160 24.23 -9.08 -3.24
C PRO A 160 25.23 -9.28 -2.09
N ASN A 161 25.88 -10.44 -2.02
CA ASN A 161 26.86 -10.78 -0.98
C ASN A 161 28.15 -9.93 -1.03
N ALA A 162 28.30 -9.09 -2.04
CA ALA A 162 29.42 -8.15 -2.20
C ALA A 162 28.98 -6.68 -2.16
N LEU A 163 27.68 -6.37 -2.05
CA LEU A 163 27.21 -5.00 -1.94
C LEU A 163 27.63 -4.37 -0.61
N ARG A 164 28.15 -3.14 -0.66
CA ARG A 164 28.57 -2.39 0.55
C ARG A 164 27.44 -2.29 1.56
N VAL A 165 26.22 -1.92 1.13
CA VAL A 165 25.07 -1.71 2.03
C VAL A 165 24.68 -2.97 2.81
N ILE A 166 24.90 -4.15 2.23
CA ILE A 166 24.63 -5.44 2.90
C ILE A 166 25.81 -5.85 3.78
N CYS A 167 27.03 -5.59 3.32
CA CYS A 167 28.24 -6.13 3.93
C CYS A 167 28.86 -5.25 5.01
N LEU A 168 28.58 -3.95 5.01
CA LEU A 168 29.22 -2.96 5.86
C LEU A 168 28.16 -2.27 6.73
N SER A 169 28.39 -2.23 8.04
CA SER A 169 27.48 -1.57 8.98
C SER A 169 27.30 -0.09 8.62
N PRO A 170 26.09 0.47 8.82
CA PRO A 170 25.84 1.90 8.67
C PRO A 170 26.84 2.74 9.48
N GLY A 171 27.19 3.93 8.97
CA GLY A 171 28.15 4.84 9.62
C GLY A 171 29.63 4.51 9.41
N ARG A 172 29.98 3.32 8.91
CA ARG A 172 31.39 2.98 8.62
C ARG A 172 31.88 3.66 7.35
N LYS A 173 33.01 4.36 7.45
CA LYS A 173 33.67 5.05 6.34
C LYS A 173 34.17 4.05 5.29
N TYR A 174 34.06 4.43 4.02
CA TYR A 174 34.51 3.67 2.85
C TYR A 174 35.17 4.61 1.84
N CYS A 175 35.88 4.02 0.87
CA CYS A 175 36.63 4.72 -0.17
C CYS A 175 36.16 4.25 -1.54
N ARG A 176 35.85 5.18 -2.46
CA ARG A 176 35.59 4.85 -3.88
C ARG A 176 36.89 4.63 -4.63
N LEU A 177 36.97 3.54 -5.39
CA LEU A 177 38.16 3.13 -6.12
C LEU A 177 38.56 4.14 -7.21
N GLY A 178 37.60 4.80 -7.85
CA GLY A 178 37.87 5.85 -8.85
C GLY A 178 38.66 7.01 -8.27
N ARG A 179 38.25 7.54 -7.11
CA ARG A 179 38.97 8.63 -6.41
C ARG A 179 40.38 8.18 -5.99
N LEU A 180 40.48 6.99 -5.40
CA LEU A 180 41.77 6.43 -5.00
C LEU A 180 42.72 6.31 -6.19
N SER A 181 42.21 5.81 -7.32
CA SER A 181 42.98 5.61 -8.55
C SER A 181 43.48 6.92 -9.15
N HIS A 182 42.64 7.97 -9.12
CA HIS A 182 43.03 9.29 -9.63
C HIS A 182 44.17 9.91 -8.82
N GLU A 183 44.07 9.89 -7.48
CA GLU A 183 45.10 10.46 -6.61
C GLU A 183 46.47 9.73 -6.70
N VAL A 184 46.49 8.50 -7.24
CA VAL A 184 47.74 7.74 -7.45
C VAL A 184 48.24 7.82 -8.89
N GLY A 185 47.55 8.53 -9.79
CA GLY A 185 47.99 8.82 -11.17
C GLY A 185 47.10 8.27 -12.29
N TRP A 186 45.82 8.00 -12.06
CA TRP A 186 44.88 7.65 -13.13
C TRP A 186 44.34 8.91 -13.83
N LYS A 187 44.67 9.06 -15.12
CA LYS A 187 44.40 10.28 -15.91
C LYS A 187 42.99 10.38 -16.50
N TYR A 188 42.24 9.28 -16.57
CA TYR A 188 41.00 9.21 -17.37
C TYR A 188 39.72 9.38 -16.55
N GLN A 189 39.80 9.89 -15.30
CA GLN A 189 38.63 10.05 -14.44
C GLN A 189 37.56 10.93 -15.09
N ASP A 190 37.96 12.11 -15.57
CA ASP A 190 37.02 13.10 -16.10
C ASP A 190 36.43 12.67 -17.45
N ILE A 191 37.25 12.04 -18.29
CA ILE A 191 36.81 11.45 -19.57
C ILE A 191 35.72 10.39 -19.32
N VAL A 192 35.96 9.48 -18.37
CA VAL A 192 34.98 8.44 -18.01
C VAL A 192 33.72 9.07 -17.42
N ALA A 193 33.85 10.12 -16.59
CA ALA A 193 32.71 10.83 -16.02
C ALA A 193 31.82 11.46 -17.11
N THR A 194 32.42 12.14 -18.09
CA THR A 194 31.71 12.73 -19.25
C THR A 194 31.01 11.66 -20.09
N LEU A 195 31.68 10.56 -20.39
CA LEU A 195 31.10 9.45 -21.16
C LEU A 195 29.92 8.78 -20.42
N GLU A 196 30.04 8.59 -19.10
CA GLU A 196 28.96 8.05 -18.28
C GLU A 196 27.79 9.03 -18.14
N ALA A 197 28.04 10.34 -18.08
CA ALA A 197 26.99 11.36 -18.10
C ALA A 197 26.19 11.31 -19.42
N LYS A 198 26.89 11.31 -20.56
CA LYS A 198 26.28 11.15 -21.90
C LYS A 198 25.47 9.85 -22.00
N ARG A 199 25.98 8.75 -21.44
CA ARG A 199 25.28 7.45 -21.40
C ARG A 199 24.01 7.51 -20.55
N LYS A 200 24.04 8.16 -19.38
CA LYS A 200 22.87 8.29 -18.48
C LYS A 200 21.74 9.08 -19.13
N ILE A 201 22.05 10.15 -19.86
CA ILE A 201 21.05 10.92 -20.62
C ILE A 201 20.36 10.03 -21.66
N LYS A 202 21.14 9.31 -22.47
CA LYS A 202 20.60 8.34 -23.46
C LYS A 202 19.74 7.25 -22.79
N ALA A 203 20.18 6.76 -21.63
CA ALA A 203 19.45 5.75 -20.86
C ALA A 203 18.13 6.31 -20.29
N SER A 204 18.09 7.57 -19.85
CA SER A 204 16.89 8.24 -19.38
C SER A 204 15.84 8.38 -20.49
N ILE A 205 16.26 8.79 -21.69
CA ILE A 205 15.39 8.86 -22.87
C ILE A 205 14.82 7.47 -23.21
N ALA A 206 15.68 6.44 -23.23
CA ALA A 206 15.25 5.07 -23.49
C ALA A 206 14.28 4.55 -22.42
N TYR A 207 14.50 4.92 -21.16
CA TYR A 207 13.60 4.57 -20.06
C TYR A 207 12.24 5.28 -20.17
N GLY A 208 12.22 6.56 -20.56
CA GLY A 208 10.99 7.30 -20.85
C GLY A 208 10.14 6.61 -21.91
N LYS A 209 10.74 6.23 -23.04
CA LYS A 209 10.08 5.45 -24.10
C LYS A 209 9.53 4.13 -23.58
N LYS A 210 10.32 3.39 -22.79
CA LYS A 210 9.90 2.11 -22.19
C LYS A 210 8.73 2.27 -21.22
N LYS A 211 8.69 3.37 -20.44
CA LYS A 211 7.59 3.65 -19.49
C LYS A 211 6.28 3.93 -20.23
N ILE A 212 6.34 4.67 -21.34
CA ILE A 212 5.19 4.91 -22.21
C ILE A 212 4.71 3.59 -22.84
N GLU A 213 5.64 2.78 -23.36
CA GLU A 213 5.33 1.47 -23.93
C GLU A 213 4.66 0.54 -22.88
N GLN A 214 5.16 0.51 -21.65
CA GLN A 214 4.57 -0.26 -20.56
C GLN A 214 3.16 0.24 -20.19
N ARG A 215 2.92 1.56 -20.19
CA ARG A 215 1.59 2.14 -19.98
C ARG A 215 0.64 1.72 -21.10
N ASN A 216 1.06 1.85 -22.36
CA ASN A 216 0.26 1.47 -23.52
C ASN A 216 -0.05 -0.03 -23.53
N LYS A 217 0.92 -0.88 -23.18
CA LYS A 217 0.70 -2.32 -22.96
C LYS A 217 -0.31 -2.59 -21.85
N GLY A 218 -0.28 -1.83 -20.76
CA GLY A 218 -1.27 -1.92 -19.68
C GLY A 218 -2.68 -1.52 -20.14
N LEU A 219 -2.81 -0.45 -20.92
CA LEU A 219 -4.09 -0.02 -21.50
C LEU A 219 -4.64 -1.06 -22.50
N ALA A 220 -3.80 -1.57 -23.39
CA ALA A 220 -4.17 -2.62 -24.33
C ALA A 220 -4.63 -3.90 -23.62
N LYS A 221 -3.92 -4.33 -22.56
CA LYS A 221 -4.35 -5.47 -21.73
C LYS A 221 -5.72 -5.25 -21.09
N LYS A 222 -6.04 -4.03 -20.66
CA LYS A 222 -7.36 -3.69 -20.10
C LYS A 222 -8.44 -3.74 -21.18
N ALA A 223 -8.18 -3.18 -22.36
CA ALA A 223 -9.12 -3.16 -23.48
C ALA A 223 -9.50 -4.58 -23.94
N VAL A 224 -8.56 -5.51 -23.93
CA VAL A 224 -8.75 -6.90 -24.41
C VAL A 224 -9.06 -7.87 -23.25
N TYR A 225 -9.33 -7.37 -22.04
CA TYR A 225 -9.47 -8.21 -20.84
C TYR A 225 -10.50 -9.33 -21.01
N THR A 226 -11.69 -9.01 -21.53
CA THR A 226 -12.80 -9.95 -21.74
C THR A 226 -12.39 -11.17 -22.56
N ARG A 227 -11.59 -10.97 -23.61
CA ARG A 227 -11.07 -12.04 -24.47
C ARG A 227 -9.97 -12.87 -23.81
N ILE A 228 -9.22 -12.29 -22.87
CA ILE A 228 -8.04 -12.91 -22.24
C ILE A 228 -8.37 -13.62 -20.92
N VAL A 229 -9.52 -13.37 -20.30
CA VAL A 229 -9.89 -13.89 -18.96
C VAL A 229 -9.67 -15.41 -18.83
N ARG A 230 -10.07 -16.20 -19.84
CA ARG A 230 -9.93 -17.67 -19.79
C ARG A 230 -8.47 -18.10 -19.73
N HIS A 231 -7.61 -17.54 -20.58
CA HIS A 231 -6.17 -17.79 -20.57
C HIS A 231 -5.53 -17.31 -19.27
N GLN A 232 -6.05 -16.20 -18.72
CA GLN A 232 -5.54 -15.63 -17.49
C GLN A 232 -5.76 -16.53 -16.27
N LYS A 233 -6.94 -17.17 -16.18
CA LYS A 233 -7.24 -18.17 -15.15
C LYS A 233 -6.32 -19.39 -15.23
N LEU A 234 -6.01 -19.85 -16.45
CA LEU A 234 -5.08 -20.96 -16.68
C LEU A 234 -3.63 -20.58 -16.32
N ILE A 235 -3.21 -19.35 -16.61
CA ILE A 235 -1.89 -18.84 -16.18
C ILE A 235 -1.81 -18.77 -14.65
N GLN A 236 -2.90 -18.37 -14.00
CA GLN A 236 -3.00 -18.29 -12.54
C GLN A 236 -2.95 -19.68 -11.88
N SER A 237 -3.59 -20.69 -12.47
CA SER A 237 -3.52 -22.06 -11.94
C SER A 237 -2.11 -22.66 -12.03
N MET A 238 -1.28 -22.18 -12.96
CA MET A 238 0.15 -22.53 -13.05
C MET A 238 1.04 -21.76 -12.05
N GLY A 239 0.46 -21.00 -11.11
CA GLY A 239 1.18 -20.28 -10.06
C GLY A 239 1.86 -18.99 -10.51
N HIS A 240 1.64 -18.54 -11.75
CA HIS A 240 2.12 -17.23 -12.18
C HIS A 240 1.30 -16.12 -11.50
N LYS A 241 1.97 -15.32 -10.66
CA LYS A 241 1.37 -14.09 -10.11
C LYS A 241 1.04 -13.15 -11.27
N TYR A 242 -0.25 -12.91 -11.48
CA TYR A 242 -0.71 -11.90 -12.40
C TYR A 242 -0.85 -10.56 -11.68
N ASP A 243 -0.48 -9.48 -12.36
CA ASP A 243 -0.82 -8.13 -11.91
C ASP A 243 -2.35 -8.01 -11.93
N LYS A 244 -3.00 -8.16 -10.77
CA LYS A 244 -4.44 -7.88 -10.62
C LYS A 244 -4.70 -6.50 -11.23
N ILE A 245 -5.73 -6.40 -12.06
CA ILE A 245 -6.03 -5.16 -12.78
C ILE A 245 -6.28 -4.04 -11.76
N ILE A 246 -5.35 -3.08 -11.74
CA ILE A 246 -5.01 -2.09 -10.70
C ILE A 246 -6.15 -1.13 -10.25
N ASN A 247 -7.40 -1.28 -10.68
CA ASN A 247 -8.45 -0.33 -10.30
C ASN A 247 -9.16 -0.64 -8.98
N SER A 248 -9.37 -1.92 -8.60
CA SER A 248 -10.08 -2.25 -7.36
C SER A 248 -9.23 -2.02 -6.11
N GLU A 249 -7.93 -2.35 -6.12
CA GLU A 249 -7.05 -2.19 -4.95
C GLU A 249 -6.77 -0.72 -4.60
N LYS A 250 -6.71 0.18 -5.59
CA LYS A 250 -6.57 1.62 -5.30
C LYS A 250 -7.81 2.21 -4.64
N LEU A 251 -9.00 1.80 -5.10
CA LEU A 251 -10.26 2.18 -4.46
C LEU A 251 -10.39 1.59 -3.06
N LEU A 252 -10.09 0.30 -2.89
CA LEU A 252 -10.08 -0.37 -1.58
C LEU A 252 -9.07 0.26 -0.61
N SER A 253 -7.86 0.58 -1.05
CA SER A 253 -6.86 1.25 -0.20
C SER A 253 -7.23 2.67 0.17
N ARG A 254 -7.94 3.40 -0.71
CA ARG A 254 -8.50 4.72 -0.42
C ARG A 254 -9.64 4.61 0.59
N TYR A 255 -10.54 3.65 0.40
CA TYR A 255 -11.63 3.36 1.33
C TYR A 255 -11.10 2.97 2.70
N GLN A 256 -10.11 2.07 2.77
CA GLN A 256 -9.47 1.66 4.03
C GLN A 256 -8.83 2.85 4.73
N LYS A 257 -8.04 3.68 4.03
CA LYS A 257 -7.47 4.90 4.62
C LYS A 257 -8.53 5.87 5.13
N LEU A 258 -9.60 6.08 4.36
CA LEU A 258 -10.68 6.98 4.75
C LEU A 258 -11.42 6.44 5.99
N LYS A 259 -11.71 5.14 6.00
CA LYS A 259 -12.31 4.44 7.14
C LYS A 259 -11.44 4.57 8.39
N ASP A 260 -10.13 4.35 8.28
CA ASP A 260 -9.21 4.41 9.43
C ASP A 260 -9.07 5.84 9.98
N VAL A 261 -9.15 6.85 9.11
CA VAL A 261 -9.13 8.26 9.55
C VAL A 261 -10.44 8.65 10.24
N LEU A 262 -11.59 8.35 9.61
CA LEU A 262 -12.91 8.73 10.11
C LEU A 262 -13.27 7.96 11.40
N PHE A 263 -13.18 6.64 11.38
CA PHE A 263 -13.59 5.77 12.48
C PHE A 263 -12.46 5.41 13.45
N GLY A 264 -11.23 5.87 13.20
CA GLY A 264 -10.11 5.74 14.12
C GLY A 264 -9.78 7.04 14.83
N ARG A 265 -9.17 7.99 14.10
CA ARG A 265 -8.64 9.23 14.70
C ARG A 265 -9.73 10.24 15.08
N TYR A 266 -10.83 10.28 14.32
CA TYR A 266 -11.90 11.28 14.49
C TYR A 266 -13.24 10.67 14.90
N LEU A 267 -13.22 9.53 15.59
CA LEU A 267 -14.43 8.76 15.93
C LEU A 267 -15.48 9.59 16.69
N TRP A 268 -15.06 10.41 17.64
CA TRP A 268 -15.96 11.29 18.39
C TRP A 268 -16.66 12.30 17.47
N ALA A 269 -15.92 12.93 16.56
CA ALA A 269 -16.45 13.90 15.61
C ALA A 269 -17.42 13.25 14.60
N THR A 270 -17.09 12.05 14.10
CA THR A 270 -17.99 11.32 13.17
C THR A 270 -19.29 10.91 13.84
N ASN A 271 -19.25 10.52 15.11
CA ASN A 271 -20.43 10.14 15.88
C ASN A 271 -21.33 11.35 16.18
N THR A 272 -20.74 12.50 16.54
CA THR A 272 -21.50 13.73 16.79
C THR A 272 -22.14 14.28 15.52
N VAL A 273 -21.37 14.38 14.43
CA VAL A 273 -21.89 14.90 13.15
C VAL A 273 -22.95 13.97 12.55
N SER A 274 -22.77 12.66 12.64
CA SER A 274 -23.78 11.71 12.16
C SER A 274 -25.09 11.79 12.94
N CYS A 275 -25.03 12.02 14.26
CA CYS A 275 -26.23 12.24 15.08
C CYS A 275 -27.03 13.45 14.61
N GLY A 276 -26.37 14.61 14.44
CA GLY A 276 -27.01 15.83 13.93
C GLY A 276 -27.64 15.64 12.54
N LEU A 277 -26.92 15.01 11.61
CA LEU A 277 -27.41 14.75 10.25
C LEU A 277 -28.59 13.76 10.20
N LEU A 278 -28.63 12.78 11.10
CA LEU A 278 -29.69 11.78 11.12
C LEU A 278 -30.96 12.31 11.81
N LEU A 279 -30.81 13.18 12.82
CA LEU A 279 -31.94 13.89 13.42
C LEU A 279 -32.59 14.88 12.45
N THR A 280 -31.81 15.64 11.68
CA THR A 280 -32.38 16.47 10.59
C THR A 280 -33.06 15.64 9.53
N ALA A 281 -32.49 14.48 9.15
CA ALA A 281 -33.13 13.57 8.20
C ALA A 281 -34.47 13.02 8.74
N GLY A 282 -34.54 12.66 10.03
CA GLY A 282 -35.77 12.22 10.67
C GLY A 282 -36.86 13.29 10.69
N ASP A 283 -36.49 14.54 10.97
CA ASP A 283 -37.44 15.65 10.94
C ASP A 283 -37.95 15.96 9.53
N ILE A 284 -37.08 15.90 8.50
CA ILE A 284 -37.50 16.00 7.09
C ILE A 284 -38.52 14.90 6.72
N ILE A 285 -38.29 13.67 7.17
CA ILE A 285 -39.22 12.55 6.96
C ILE A 285 -40.54 12.83 7.65
N GLN A 286 -40.50 13.27 8.91
CA GLN A 286 -41.70 13.57 9.69
C GLN A 286 -42.53 14.70 9.09
N GLN A 287 -41.90 15.82 8.70
CA GLN A 287 -42.59 16.93 8.05
C GLN A 287 -43.25 16.49 6.73
N ARG A 288 -42.62 15.56 5.97
CA ARG A 288 -43.24 14.97 4.78
C ARG A 288 -44.46 14.11 5.11
N ILE A 289 -44.43 13.35 6.21
CA ILE A 289 -45.56 12.54 6.66
C ILE A 289 -46.72 13.44 7.13
N GLU A 290 -46.42 14.53 7.84
CA GLU A 290 -47.41 15.53 8.29
C GLU A 290 -48.12 16.19 7.10
N VAL A 291 -47.37 16.58 6.06
CA VAL A 291 -47.92 17.14 4.81
C VAL A 291 -48.80 16.12 4.07
N PHE A 292 -48.42 14.85 4.05
CA PHE A 292 -49.21 13.80 3.40
C PHE A 292 -50.53 13.52 4.13
N THR A 293 -50.48 13.47 5.46
CA THR A 293 -51.63 13.09 6.32
C THR A 293 -52.66 14.23 6.43
N ASN A 294 -52.24 15.49 6.52
CA ASN A 294 -53.12 16.66 6.69
C ASN A 294 -53.45 17.37 5.36
N SER A 295 -53.69 16.62 4.28
CA SER A 295 -53.86 17.11 2.90
C SER A 295 -54.99 18.16 2.68
N SER A 296 -55.73 18.57 3.71
CA SER A 296 -56.83 19.54 3.61
C SER A 296 -56.55 20.95 4.18
N GLN A 297 -55.40 21.24 4.83
CA GLN A 297 -55.26 22.54 5.51
C GLN A 297 -53.86 23.22 5.56
N SER A 298 -52.77 22.67 4.98
CA SER A 298 -51.45 23.34 5.05
C SER A 298 -50.84 23.71 3.69
N ASN A 299 -50.32 24.93 3.59
CA ASN A 299 -49.36 25.31 2.55
C ASN A 299 -48.14 24.38 2.66
N GLY A 300 -47.82 23.63 1.60
CA GLY A 300 -46.80 22.57 1.59
C GLY A 300 -45.33 22.99 1.73
N SER A 301 -45.02 24.04 2.51
CA SER A 301 -43.66 24.50 2.78
C SER A 301 -43.05 23.76 3.98
N ILE A 302 -41.86 23.19 3.78
CA ILE A 302 -41.03 22.58 4.83
C ILE A 302 -40.52 23.69 5.76
N ASP A 303 -40.67 23.50 7.08
CA ASP A 303 -40.16 24.43 8.11
C ASP A 303 -38.65 24.21 8.30
N MET A 304 -37.87 25.11 7.71
CA MET A 304 -36.41 25.10 7.77
C MET A 304 -35.87 25.42 9.17
N ASP A 305 -36.58 26.22 9.96
CA ASP A 305 -36.15 26.57 11.30
C ASP A 305 -36.29 25.35 12.22
N ARG A 306 -37.35 24.55 12.06
CA ARG A 306 -37.50 23.27 12.77
C ARG A 306 -36.39 22.27 12.43
N ILE A 307 -36.00 22.16 11.16
CA ILE A 307 -34.86 21.33 10.73
C ILE A 307 -33.57 21.80 11.41
N GLY A 308 -33.33 23.12 11.43
CA GLY A 308 -32.18 23.72 12.11
C GLY A 308 -32.13 23.38 13.60
N ARG A 309 -33.27 23.51 14.30
CA ARG A 309 -33.41 23.17 15.72
C ARG A 309 -33.16 21.68 15.99
N MET A 310 -33.67 20.78 15.15
CA MET A 310 -33.42 19.34 15.32
C MET A 310 -31.96 18.96 15.07
N GLY A 311 -31.30 19.65 14.13
CA GLY A 311 -29.86 19.49 13.89
C GLY A 311 -29.00 19.95 15.07
N THR A 312 -29.33 21.07 15.70
CA THR A 312 -28.58 21.58 16.87
C THR A 312 -28.75 20.66 18.08
N VAL A 313 -29.96 20.17 18.36
CA VAL A 313 -30.20 19.17 19.41
C VAL A 313 -29.37 17.90 19.17
N GLY A 314 -29.29 17.42 17.93
CA GLY A 314 -28.50 16.23 17.59
C GLY A 314 -26.99 16.38 17.73
N LEU A 315 -26.45 17.56 17.42
CA LEU A 315 -25.04 17.87 17.65
C LEU A 315 -24.71 17.94 19.15
N VAL A 316 -25.62 18.46 19.97
CA VAL A 316 -25.44 18.53 21.44
C VAL A 316 -25.50 17.13 22.06
N GLN A 317 -26.42 16.27 21.64
CA GLN A 317 -26.57 14.91 22.17
C GLN A 317 -25.50 13.93 21.68
N GLY A 318 -24.91 14.17 20.51
CA GLY A 318 -23.95 13.25 19.90
C GLY A 318 -22.67 13.01 20.71
N LEU A 319 -22.15 14.03 21.41
CA LEU A 319 -20.94 13.90 22.23
C LEU A 319 -21.17 13.12 23.54
N PRO A 320 -22.21 13.42 24.34
CA PRO A 320 -22.60 12.58 25.49
C PRO A 320 -22.81 11.11 25.12
N ASN A 321 -23.49 10.83 24.00
CA ASN A 321 -23.69 9.46 23.52
C ASN A 321 -22.36 8.76 23.23
N HIS A 322 -21.42 9.44 22.54
CA HIS A 322 -20.10 8.86 22.29
C HIS A 322 -19.35 8.51 23.59
N ILE A 323 -19.41 9.39 24.59
CA ILE A 323 -18.78 9.16 25.90
C ILE A 323 -19.43 7.98 26.62
N TRP A 324 -20.76 7.91 26.61
CA TRP A 324 -21.53 6.85 27.26
C TRP A 324 -21.20 5.45 26.73
N TYR A 325 -21.26 5.24 25.40
CA TYR A 325 -20.93 3.93 24.82
C TYR A 325 -19.46 3.57 25.01
N THR A 326 -18.55 4.54 24.96
CA THR A 326 -17.12 4.32 25.23
C THR A 326 -16.90 3.90 26.68
N TRP A 327 -17.63 4.51 27.62
CA TRP A 327 -17.60 4.17 29.03
C TRP A 327 -18.15 2.76 29.29
N LEU A 328 -19.33 2.44 28.76
CA LEU A 328 -19.95 1.11 28.88
C LEU A 328 -19.04 0.00 28.37
N ASP A 329 -18.34 0.24 27.26
CA ASP A 329 -17.43 -0.75 26.67
C ASP A 329 -16.12 -0.91 27.45
N ARG A 330 -15.68 0.13 28.15
CA ARG A 330 -14.50 0.08 29.02
C ARG A 330 -14.78 -0.66 30.33
N PHE A 331 -15.94 -0.42 30.94
CA PHE A 331 -16.28 -0.97 32.25
C PHE A 331 -16.96 -2.35 32.20
N LEU A 332 -17.68 -2.65 31.11
CA LEU A 332 -18.33 -3.95 30.91
C LEU A 332 -17.78 -4.63 29.64
N PRO A 333 -16.53 -5.11 29.65
CA PRO A 333 -15.95 -5.79 28.50
C PRO A 333 -16.58 -7.18 28.30
N GLY A 334 -16.79 -7.56 27.04
CA GLY A 334 -17.28 -8.89 26.67
C GLY A 334 -18.66 -8.89 26.02
N LYS A 335 -19.02 -10.06 25.46
CA LYS A 335 -20.25 -10.30 24.70
C LYS A 335 -21.18 -11.35 25.34
N SER A 336 -20.94 -11.72 26.60
CA SER A 336 -21.85 -12.61 27.34
C SER A 336 -23.22 -11.96 27.47
N LEU A 337 -24.30 -12.75 27.34
CA LEU A 337 -25.67 -12.26 27.48
C LEU A 337 -25.89 -11.56 28.83
N ILE A 338 -25.20 -12.00 29.89
CA ILE A 338 -25.25 -11.35 31.21
C ILE A 338 -24.61 -9.96 31.17
N THR A 339 -23.45 -9.82 30.51
CA THR A 339 -22.77 -8.53 30.35
C THR A 339 -23.57 -7.58 29.47
N VAL A 340 -24.18 -8.08 28.41
CA VAL A 340 -25.06 -7.30 27.52
C VAL A 340 -26.32 -6.87 28.27
N GLY A 341 -26.95 -7.76 29.04
CA GLY A 341 -28.10 -7.43 29.89
C GLY A 341 -27.79 -6.30 30.86
N LYS A 342 -26.63 -6.34 31.55
CA LYS A 342 -26.19 -5.24 32.43
C LYS A 342 -26.04 -3.91 31.70
N LYS A 343 -25.53 -3.91 30.46
CA LYS A 343 -25.42 -2.69 29.62
C LYS A 343 -26.79 -2.13 29.26
N ILE A 344 -27.72 -2.99 28.84
CA ILE A 344 -29.09 -2.58 28.48
C ILE A 344 -29.80 -1.97 29.70
N VAL A 345 -29.70 -2.60 30.87
CA VAL A 345 -30.29 -2.06 32.11
C VAL A 345 -29.68 -0.70 32.47
N ALA A 346 -28.35 -0.55 32.37
CA ALA A 346 -27.69 0.74 32.60
C ALA A 346 -28.14 1.82 31.61
N ASP A 347 -28.31 1.46 30.34
CA ASP A 347 -28.79 2.36 29.28
C ASP A 347 -30.22 2.86 29.56
N GLN A 348 -31.11 1.95 29.96
CA GLN A 348 -32.51 2.25 30.22
C GLN A 348 -32.74 3.05 31.51
N VAL A 349 -31.96 2.78 32.56
CA VAL A 349 -32.14 3.46 33.86
C VAL A 349 -31.46 4.83 33.88
N ILE A 350 -30.33 4.98 33.19
CA ILE A 350 -29.49 6.17 33.29
C ILE A 350 -29.58 7.01 32.00
N CYS A 351 -29.22 6.43 30.85
CA CYS A 351 -29.04 7.20 29.63
C CYS A 351 -30.36 7.62 28.99
N SER A 352 -31.36 6.73 28.98
CA SER A 352 -32.67 6.98 28.35
C SER A 352 -33.46 8.15 28.99
N PRO A 353 -33.62 8.24 30.32
CA PRO A 353 -34.32 9.37 30.96
C PRO A 353 -33.58 10.70 30.79
N ILE A 354 -32.24 10.67 30.87
CA ILE A 354 -31.40 11.87 30.69
C ILE A 354 -31.47 12.36 29.24
N SER A 355 -31.40 11.44 28.26
CA SER A 355 -31.45 11.78 26.85
C SER A 355 -32.82 12.31 26.44
N SER A 356 -33.90 11.68 26.92
CA SER A 356 -35.28 12.13 26.67
C SER A 356 -35.53 13.51 27.30
N ALA A 357 -35.14 13.72 28.56
CA ALA A 357 -35.22 15.05 29.18
C ALA A 357 -34.43 16.11 28.40
N SER A 358 -33.21 15.78 27.95
CA SER A 358 -32.38 16.69 27.16
C SER A 358 -33.01 17.06 25.81
N PHE A 359 -33.79 16.15 25.22
CA PHE A 359 -34.51 16.40 23.98
C PHE A 359 -35.68 17.36 24.18
N PHE A 360 -36.58 17.09 25.14
CA PHE A 360 -37.75 17.94 25.37
C PHE A 360 -37.36 19.35 25.85
N VAL A 361 -36.42 19.43 26.81
CA VAL A 361 -35.89 20.72 27.29
C VAL A 361 -35.12 21.46 26.18
N GLY A 362 -34.24 20.76 25.46
CA GLY A 362 -33.43 21.37 24.40
C GLY A 362 -34.28 21.84 23.22
N ALA A 363 -35.25 21.05 22.78
CA ALA A 363 -36.17 21.43 21.71
C ALA A 363 -37.11 22.57 22.15
N GLY A 364 -37.60 22.57 23.39
CA GLY A 364 -38.43 23.64 23.94
C GLY A 364 -37.69 24.98 24.05
N MET A 365 -36.44 24.97 24.52
CA MET A 365 -35.60 26.19 24.55
C MET A 365 -35.38 26.79 23.16
N LEU A 366 -35.20 25.94 22.14
CA LEU A 366 -35.01 26.39 20.77
C LEU A 366 -36.30 26.90 20.12
N GLU A 367 -37.47 26.50 20.62
CA GLU A 367 -38.79 27.04 20.24
C GLU A 367 -39.14 28.35 20.98
N GLY A 368 -38.30 28.78 21.94
CA GLY A 368 -38.48 30.02 22.70
C GLY A 368 -39.16 29.84 24.06
N CYS A 369 -39.43 28.61 24.49
CA CYS A 369 -39.99 28.32 25.82
C CYS A 369 -38.92 28.39 26.91
N SER A 370 -39.36 28.64 28.15
CA SER A 370 -38.50 28.58 29.32
C SER A 370 -38.11 27.13 29.66
N MET A 371 -36.97 26.94 30.33
CA MET A 371 -36.49 25.62 30.74
C MET A 371 -37.49 24.90 31.67
N SER A 372 -38.23 25.65 32.48
CA SER A 372 -39.28 25.13 33.36
C SER A 372 -40.47 24.57 32.59
N GLU A 373 -40.89 25.22 31.50
CA GLU A 373 -42.02 24.76 30.68
C GLU A 373 -41.66 23.46 29.94
N GLY A 374 -40.46 23.37 29.37
CA GLY A 374 -39.99 22.14 28.73
C GLY A 374 -39.86 20.96 29.71
N TRP A 375 -39.55 21.25 30.97
CA TRP A 375 -39.48 20.23 32.03
C TRP A 375 -40.87 19.74 32.47
N GLU A 376 -41.84 20.63 32.61
CA GLU A 376 -43.23 20.24 32.92
C GLU A 376 -43.88 19.47 31.76
N GLU A 377 -43.59 19.83 30.50
CA GLU A 377 -44.02 19.06 29.33
C GLU A 377 -43.40 17.65 29.30
N TYR A 378 -42.12 17.53 29.65
CA TYR A 378 -41.49 16.21 29.76
C TYR A 378 -42.15 15.35 30.85
N LYS A 379 -42.47 15.91 32.01
CA LYS A 379 -43.15 15.17 33.09
C LYS A 379 -44.52 14.66 32.67
N SER A 380 -45.31 15.46 31.97
CA SER A 380 -46.66 15.07 31.55
C SER A 380 -46.63 13.93 30.54
N LYS A 381 -45.61 13.89 29.68
CA LYS A 381 -45.42 12.87 28.64
C LYS A 381 -44.48 11.73 29.03
N PHE A 382 -43.89 11.79 30.23
CA PHE A 382 -42.82 10.88 30.66
C PHE A 382 -43.22 9.41 30.53
N LEU A 383 -44.41 9.01 31.03
CA LEU A 383 -44.84 7.62 30.98
C LEU A 383 -44.98 7.10 29.54
N LEU A 384 -45.54 7.90 28.63
CA LEU A 384 -45.70 7.51 27.24
C LEU A 384 -44.34 7.34 26.54
N VAL A 385 -43.43 8.31 26.74
CA VAL A 385 -42.10 8.29 26.14
C VAL A 385 -41.27 7.13 26.71
N TYR A 386 -41.29 6.94 28.03
CA TYR A 386 -40.49 5.92 28.72
C TYR A 386 -40.98 4.50 28.45
N ILE A 387 -42.29 4.23 28.42
CA ILE A 387 -42.81 2.90 28.07
C ILE A 387 -42.44 2.55 26.62
N THR A 388 -42.56 3.52 25.70
CA THR A 388 -42.19 3.29 24.30
C THR A 388 -40.68 3.06 24.16
N ASP A 389 -39.87 3.76 24.95
CA ASP A 389 -38.41 3.57 25.00
C ASP A 389 -38.05 2.13 25.41
N CYS A 390 -38.68 1.63 26.48
CA CYS A 390 -38.53 0.26 26.99
C CYS A 390 -38.95 -0.83 25.98
N ILE A 391 -39.79 -0.51 25.01
CA ILE A 391 -40.20 -1.46 23.95
C ILE A 391 -39.20 -1.44 22.79
N VAL A 392 -38.75 -0.26 22.38
CA VAL A 392 -37.95 -0.07 21.15
C VAL A 392 -36.46 -0.32 21.39
N TRP A 393 -35.91 0.17 22.49
CA TRP A 393 -34.47 0.20 22.69
C TRP A 393 -33.86 -1.12 23.20
N PRO A 394 -34.45 -1.87 24.15
CA PRO A 394 -33.83 -3.12 24.61
C PRO A 394 -33.58 -4.16 23.50
N PRO A 395 -34.50 -4.43 22.54
CA PRO A 395 -34.22 -5.30 21.41
C PRO A 395 -33.13 -4.75 20.49
N SER A 396 -33.18 -3.44 20.21
CA SER A 396 -32.22 -2.76 19.34
C SER A 396 -30.80 -2.77 19.93
N GLN A 397 -30.68 -2.57 21.24
CA GLN A 397 -29.42 -2.59 21.99
C GLN A 397 -28.86 -4.00 22.16
N LEU A 398 -29.71 -5.02 22.26
CA LEU A 398 -29.27 -6.42 22.27
C LEU A 398 -28.50 -6.76 20.98
N ILE A 399 -29.03 -6.34 19.82
CA ILE A 399 -28.36 -6.49 18.52
C ILE A 399 -27.07 -5.67 18.47
N ASN A 400 -27.11 -4.42 18.94
CA ASN A 400 -25.98 -3.50 18.95
C ASN A 400 -24.77 -4.06 19.74
N PHE A 401 -25.00 -4.55 20.95
CA PHE A 401 -23.91 -5.04 21.80
C PHE A 401 -23.38 -6.43 21.40
N LEU A 402 -24.21 -7.29 20.80
CA LEU A 402 -23.79 -8.62 20.34
C LEU A 402 -23.06 -8.60 18.98
N LEU A 403 -23.68 -7.96 17.98
CA LEU A 403 -23.27 -8.06 16.57
C LEU A 403 -22.40 -6.90 16.11
N VAL A 404 -22.66 -5.67 16.58
CA VAL A 404 -21.99 -4.48 16.06
C VAL A 404 -20.62 -4.28 16.73
N PRO A 405 -19.53 -4.12 15.95
CA PRO A 405 -18.21 -3.80 16.51
C PRO A 405 -18.23 -2.45 17.24
N ALA A 406 -17.49 -2.33 18.35
CA ALA A 406 -17.50 -1.14 19.23
C ALA A 406 -17.38 0.20 18.49
N VAL A 407 -16.57 0.24 17.43
CA VAL A 407 -16.34 1.42 16.59
C VAL A 407 -17.60 1.93 15.88
N TYR A 408 -18.55 1.04 15.56
CA TYR A 408 -19.76 1.35 14.77
C TYR A 408 -21.05 1.42 15.60
N ARG A 409 -20.99 1.23 16.92
CA ARG A 409 -22.18 1.13 17.78
C ARG A 409 -22.98 2.42 17.83
N VAL A 410 -22.30 3.56 17.93
CA VAL A 410 -22.98 4.87 17.95
C VAL A 410 -23.62 5.17 16.60
N LEU A 411 -22.97 4.80 15.50
CA LEU A 411 -23.55 4.95 14.16
C LEU A 411 -24.81 4.08 13.99
N TYR A 412 -24.80 2.85 14.49
CA TYR A 412 -25.97 1.97 14.50
C TYR A 412 -27.13 2.58 15.27
N VAL A 413 -26.87 3.08 16.48
CA VAL A 413 -27.87 3.77 17.32
C VAL A 413 -28.44 4.99 16.60
N ASN A 414 -27.59 5.81 15.98
CA ASN A 414 -28.04 7.00 15.26
C ASN A 414 -29.01 6.69 14.11
N VAL A 415 -28.91 5.51 13.47
CA VAL A 415 -29.88 5.08 12.44
C VAL A 415 -31.25 4.83 13.07
N PHE A 416 -31.31 4.17 14.22
CA PHE A 416 -32.56 3.97 14.97
C PHE A 416 -33.10 5.29 15.54
N THR A 417 -32.22 6.25 15.86
CA THR A 417 -32.60 7.60 16.29
C THR A 417 -33.44 8.33 15.24
N VAL A 418 -33.30 8.02 13.94
CA VAL A 418 -34.18 8.58 12.89
C VAL A 418 -35.64 8.20 13.14
N ALA A 419 -35.91 6.91 13.36
CA ALA A 419 -37.25 6.40 13.65
C ALA A 419 -37.75 6.89 15.02
N TRP A 420 -36.85 6.96 16.01
CA TRP A 420 -37.16 7.52 17.32
C TRP A 420 -37.55 9.00 17.26
N ASN A 421 -36.89 9.79 16.41
CA ASN A 421 -37.20 11.21 16.25
C ASN A 421 -38.57 11.45 15.62
N VAL A 422 -38.94 10.61 14.65
CA VAL A 422 -40.31 10.60 14.08
C VAL A 422 -41.34 10.40 15.19
N PHE A 423 -41.11 9.43 16.08
CA PHE A 423 -41.97 9.20 17.24
C PHE A 423 -41.96 10.36 18.25
N LEU A 424 -40.79 10.86 18.65
CA LEU A 424 -40.69 11.96 19.61
C LEU A 424 -41.35 13.23 19.11
N SER A 425 -41.19 13.52 17.82
CA SER A 425 -41.85 14.64 17.17
C SER A 425 -43.37 14.45 17.15
N TYR A 426 -43.86 13.24 16.87
CA TYR A 426 -45.28 12.92 16.98
C TYR A 426 -45.80 13.10 18.41
N ALA A 427 -45.11 12.54 19.40
CA ALA A 427 -45.46 12.65 20.82
C ALA A 427 -45.45 14.11 21.32
N LYS A 428 -44.53 14.93 20.81
CA LYS A 428 -44.47 16.36 21.11
C LYS A 428 -45.70 17.09 20.59
N HIS A 429 -46.14 16.82 19.36
CA HIS A 429 -47.28 17.51 18.74
C HIS A 429 -48.66 16.87 18.99
N PHE A 430 -48.70 15.73 19.69
CA PHE A 430 -49.93 14.96 19.94
C PHE A 430 -51.05 15.76 20.65
N ASP A 431 -50.71 16.64 21.60
CA ASP A 431 -51.72 17.42 22.35
C ASP A 431 -52.42 18.47 21.48
N ARG A 432 -51.74 18.97 20.44
CA ARG A 432 -52.30 19.94 19.49
C ARG A 432 -53.41 19.32 18.63
N LEU A 433 -53.29 18.02 18.32
CA LEU A 433 -54.27 17.25 17.56
C LEU A 433 -55.54 16.95 18.37
N LYS A 434 -55.39 16.61 19.66
CA LYS A 434 -56.56 16.45 20.56
C LYS A 434 -57.30 17.76 20.81
N LEU A 435 -56.59 18.89 20.88
CA LEU A 435 -57.22 20.20 21.02
C LEU A 435 -57.98 20.61 19.74
N SER A 436 -57.47 20.30 18.54
CA SER A 436 -58.22 20.54 17.30
C SER A 436 -59.44 19.62 17.15
N GLU A 437 -59.32 18.35 17.53
CA GLU A 437 -60.42 17.37 17.47
C GLU A 437 -61.54 17.73 18.48
N ASN A 438 -61.17 18.17 19.69
CA ASN A 438 -62.13 18.68 20.69
C ASN A 438 -62.73 20.06 20.32
N ALA A 439 -61.99 20.90 19.59
CA ALA A 439 -62.49 22.18 19.08
C ALA A 439 -63.47 22.02 17.91
N GLU A 440 -63.33 20.96 17.11
CA GLU A 440 -64.32 20.59 16.09
C GLU A 440 -65.58 19.93 16.70
N LEU A 441 -65.45 19.22 17.83
CA LEU A 441 -66.57 18.56 18.51
C LEU A 441 -67.47 19.53 19.31
N TYR A 442 -66.96 20.70 19.70
CA TYR A 442 -67.72 21.78 20.34
C TYR A 442 -67.38 23.15 19.71
N PRO A 443 -68.09 23.59 18.67
CA PRO A 443 -67.89 24.93 18.12
C PRO A 443 -68.37 25.95 19.16
N THR A 444 -67.46 26.57 19.89
CA THR A 444 -67.79 27.70 20.78
C THR A 444 -68.23 28.88 19.92
N SER A 445 -69.54 29.12 19.91
CA SER A 445 -70.17 30.26 19.28
C SER A 445 -69.85 31.55 20.06
N HIS A 446 -68.65 32.09 19.88
CA HIS A 446 -68.40 33.50 20.14
C HIS A 446 -67.46 34.09 19.10
N LYS A 447 -68.06 34.43 17.95
CA LYS A 447 -67.66 35.66 17.25
C LYS A 447 -67.89 36.84 18.20
N ARG A 448 -66.83 37.54 18.58
CA ARG A 448 -66.85 38.94 19.04
C ARG A 448 -65.47 39.52 18.72
N LYS A 449 -65.35 40.17 17.56
CA LYS A 449 -65.25 41.63 17.35
C LYS A 449 -63.96 42.25 17.91
N GLU A 450 -63.15 42.76 16.98
CA GLU A 450 -62.35 44.02 17.02
C GLU A 450 -61.32 44.15 18.16
N LEU A 451 -60.04 44.41 17.93
CA LEU A 451 -59.40 45.46 17.11
C LEU A 451 -57.97 45.05 16.73
#